data_AF-A0ABD0YR23-F1
#
_entry.id   AF-A0ABD0YR23-F1
#
_cell.length_a   1.000
_cell.length_b   1.000
_cell.length_c   1.000
_cell.angle_alpha   90.00
_cell.angle_beta   90.00
_cell.angle_gamma   90.00
#
_symmetry.space_group_name_H-M   'P 1'
#
loop_
_entity.id
_entity.type
_entity.pdbx_description
1 polymer ?
#
loop_
_entity_poly.entity_id
_entity_poly.type
_entity_poly.pdbx_seq_one_letter_code
_entity_poly.pdbx_strand_id
1 'polypeptide(L)'
;METCFDFSRCRGEFKVYVYPLGDDGGEVSGGRPPSPAYQKVLDVILESRYYTPDPDRACLFVLSIDTLDRDNLSGDYVRNVPSRLQRLRLWNNGRNHVLFNLYSGTWPDYAEDDLGFDTGEAILAKASMSVSTFRPGFDISIPLFHRNHPERGGEPGAVITNNFPASKKYLLAFKGKRYVHGIGSETRNSLYHLHNERDIVLVTTCKHGKSWKDLKDERCDDDNTEFDRLGHFVFWVLLRLILVQFNILLGENIFKILLVQLSLTAYLQY
;
A
#
# COMPACT_ATOMS: atom_id res chain seq x y z
N MET A 1 -23.63 18.07 -5.07
CA MET A 1 -22.61 17.03 -5.23
C MET A 1 -22.35 16.53 -3.82
N GLU A 2 -22.89 15.38 -3.45
CA GLU A 2 -22.66 14.83 -2.11
C GLU A 2 -21.21 14.37 -2.05
N THR A 3 -20.40 15.04 -1.24
CA THR A 3 -18.97 14.69 -1.10
C THR A 3 -18.90 13.40 -0.30
N CYS A 4 -18.16 12.39 -0.75
CA CYS A 4 -17.90 11.15 0.01
C CYS A 4 -17.03 11.39 1.26
N PHE A 5 -16.61 12.63 1.49
CA PHE A 5 -15.78 13.08 2.59
C PHE A 5 -16.44 14.26 3.31
N ASP A 6 -16.38 14.27 4.64
CA ASP A 6 -16.76 15.40 5.46
C ASP A 6 -15.54 16.25 5.83
N PHE A 7 -15.36 17.34 5.09
CA PHE A 7 -14.26 18.29 5.30
C PHE A 7 -14.42 19.14 6.56
N SER A 8 -15.62 19.26 7.12
CA SER A 8 -15.87 20.10 8.29
C SER A 8 -15.06 19.65 9.51
N ARG A 9 -14.84 18.33 9.62
CA ARG A 9 -14.01 17.68 10.65
C ARG A 9 -12.52 17.99 10.54
N CYS A 10 -12.08 18.47 9.39
CA CYS A 10 -10.67 18.66 9.05
C CYS A 10 -10.26 20.14 8.95
N ARG A 11 -11.13 21.07 9.38
CA ARG A 11 -10.84 22.53 9.37
C ARG A 11 -9.81 22.95 10.43
N GLY A 12 -9.60 22.15 11.45
CA GLY A 12 -8.66 22.41 12.55
C GLY A 12 -7.32 21.68 12.37
N GLU A 13 -6.73 21.25 13.49
CA GLU A 13 -5.58 20.35 13.42
C GLU A 13 -5.97 19.02 12.77
N PHE A 14 -5.13 18.55 11.85
CA PHE A 14 -5.33 17.23 11.25
C PHE A 14 -5.03 16.14 12.28
N LYS A 15 -6.08 15.43 12.72
CA LYS A 15 -5.98 14.33 13.69
C LYS A 15 -6.58 13.04 13.15
N VAL A 16 -6.03 11.92 13.58
CA VAL A 16 -6.42 10.57 13.19
C VAL A 16 -6.77 9.78 14.44
N TYR A 17 -8.00 9.27 14.48
CA TYR A 17 -8.44 8.33 15.50
C TYR A 17 -8.22 6.90 15.00
N VAL A 18 -7.64 6.06 15.84
CA VAL A 18 -7.48 4.63 15.60
C VAL A 18 -8.45 3.91 16.52
N TYR A 19 -9.30 3.04 15.96
CA TYR A 19 -10.21 2.25 16.78
C TYR A 19 -9.44 1.39 17.78
N PRO A 20 -9.89 1.29 19.04
CA PRO A 20 -9.23 0.44 20.02
C PRO A 20 -9.25 -1.02 19.58
N LEU A 21 -8.24 -1.78 20.00
CA LEU A 21 -8.15 -3.22 19.78
C LEU A 21 -9.16 -4.00 20.66
N GLY A 22 -9.73 -3.35 21.69
CA GLY A 22 -10.82 -3.88 22.50
C GLY A 22 -11.37 -2.88 23.52
N ASP A 23 -12.70 -2.88 23.65
CA ASP A 23 -13.54 -2.58 24.81
C ASP A 23 -13.85 -1.15 25.28
N ASP A 24 -14.33 -0.29 24.38
CA ASP A 24 -15.15 0.87 24.77
C ASP A 24 -16.60 0.72 24.26
N GLY A 25 -17.44 0.01 25.01
CA GLY A 25 -18.90 0.16 24.95
C GLY A 25 -19.72 -0.98 24.33
N GLY A 26 -19.14 -2.17 24.22
CA GLY A 26 -19.84 -3.41 23.87
C GLY A 26 -18.91 -4.36 23.13
N GLU A 27 -19.06 -5.66 23.40
CA GLU A 27 -18.37 -6.85 22.90
C GLU A 27 -18.01 -6.89 21.39
N VAL A 28 -17.24 -5.93 20.90
CA VAL A 28 -17.00 -5.67 19.48
C VAL A 28 -15.51 -5.61 19.22
N SER A 29 -14.82 -6.66 19.63
CA SER A 29 -13.65 -7.24 18.95
C SER A 29 -13.23 -8.52 19.69
N GLY A 30 -14.11 -9.53 19.74
CA GLY A 30 -13.68 -10.93 19.95
C GLY A 30 -12.89 -11.47 18.75
N GLY A 31 -12.11 -10.62 18.10
CA GLY A 31 -11.40 -10.87 16.86
C GLY A 31 -9.93 -11.10 17.12
N ARG A 32 -9.33 -11.96 16.30
CA ARG A 32 -7.88 -12.17 16.22
C ARG A 32 -7.15 -10.82 16.16
N PRO A 33 -6.02 -10.65 16.88
CA PRO A 33 -5.19 -9.45 16.78
C PRO A 33 -4.75 -9.21 15.32
N PRO A 34 -4.45 -7.95 14.95
CA PRO A 34 -3.86 -7.60 13.66
C PRO A 34 -2.67 -8.49 13.27
N SER A 35 -2.46 -8.67 11.96
CA SER A 35 -1.21 -9.24 11.48
C SER A 35 -0.04 -8.34 11.91
N PRO A 36 1.19 -8.88 12.04
CA PRO A 36 2.35 -8.06 12.33
C PRO A 36 2.53 -6.92 11.32
N ALA A 37 2.18 -7.14 10.04
CA ALA A 37 2.27 -6.11 9.03
C ALA A 37 1.24 -4.98 9.24
N TYR A 38 0.01 -5.29 9.64
CA TYR A 38 -0.99 -4.27 9.93
C TYR A 38 -0.75 -3.57 11.27
N GLN A 39 -0.25 -4.30 12.27
CA GLN A 39 0.15 -3.71 13.55
C GLN A 39 1.17 -2.58 13.35
N LYS A 40 2.16 -2.77 12.46
CA LYS A 40 3.10 -1.72 12.05
C LYS A 40 2.41 -0.46 11.53
N VAL A 41 1.36 -0.62 10.73
CA VAL A 41 0.58 0.52 10.21
C VAL A 41 -0.05 1.30 11.36
N LEU A 42 -0.69 0.57 12.29
CA LEU A 42 -1.33 1.17 13.46
C LEU A 42 -0.32 1.87 14.36
N ASP A 43 0.80 1.21 14.66
CA ASP A 43 1.85 1.73 15.54
C ASP A 43 2.42 3.05 15.03
N VAL A 44 2.67 3.17 13.72
CA VAL A 44 3.18 4.42 13.15
C VAL A 44 2.17 5.56 13.27
N ILE A 45 0.87 5.27 13.16
CA ILE A 45 -0.18 6.27 13.35
C ILE A 45 -0.22 6.66 14.83
N LEU A 46 -0.29 5.68 15.74
CA LEU A 46 -0.37 5.86 17.19
C LEU A 46 0.83 6.64 17.76
N GLU A 47 2.04 6.40 17.25
CA GLU A 47 3.26 7.13 17.63
C GLU A 47 3.36 8.54 17.00
N SER A 48 2.49 8.87 16.05
CA SER A 48 2.57 10.14 15.33
C SER A 48 1.91 11.30 16.09
N ARG A 49 2.33 12.53 15.79
CA ARG A 49 1.69 13.78 16.25
C ARG A 49 0.23 13.94 15.78
N TYR A 50 -0.18 13.15 14.79
CA TYR A 50 -1.51 13.19 14.21
C TYR A 50 -2.49 12.33 15.00
N TYR A 51 -2.03 11.39 15.82
CA TYR A 51 -2.92 10.56 16.62
C TYR A 51 -3.75 11.37 17.63
N THR A 52 -5.01 10.97 17.79
CA THR A 52 -5.87 11.39 18.91
C THR A 52 -6.65 10.19 19.46
N PRO A 53 -6.74 10.03 20.79
CA PRO A 53 -7.63 9.04 21.41
C PRO A 53 -9.10 9.51 21.43
N ASP A 54 -9.34 10.78 21.13
CA ASP A 54 -10.68 11.40 21.15
C ASP A 54 -11.24 11.44 19.73
N PRO A 55 -12.33 10.68 19.45
CA PRO A 55 -12.92 10.60 18.12
C PRO A 55 -13.58 11.91 17.68
N ASP A 56 -13.98 12.81 18.58
CA ASP A 56 -14.65 14.06 18.19
C ASP A 56 -13.66 15.05 17.57
N ARG A 57 -12.40 15.02 18.01
CA ARG A 57 -11.30 15.81 17.45
C ARG A 57 -10.72 15.23 16.16
N ALA A 58 -11.12 14.03 15.76
CA ALA A 58 -10.53 13.35 14.62
C ALA A 58 -11.10 13.84 13.28
N CYS A 59 -10.20 14.07 12.33
CA CYS A 59 -10.52 14.29 10.92
C CYS A 59 -10.68 12.95 10.19
N LEU A 60 -9.80 11.97 10.48
CA LEU A 60 -9.82 10.64 9.88
C LEU A 60 -9.93 9.52 10.91
N PHE A 61 -10.46 8.40 10.45
CA PHE A 61 -10.66 7.18 11.23
C PHE A 61 -9.92 6.00 10.58
N VAL A 62 -9.20 5.24 11.40
CA VAL A 62 -8.50 4.02 10.96
C VAL A 62 -8.96 2.85 11.82
N LEU A 63 -9.44 1.80 11.15
CA LEU A 63 -9.95 0.61 11.81
C LEU A 63 -8.81 -0.19 12.45
N SER A 64 -9.08 -0.80 13.61
CA SER A 64 -8.25 -1.89 14.16
C SER A 64 -8.48 -3.23 13.44
N ILE A 65 -9.49 -3.31 12.57
CA ILE A 65 -9.78 -4.49 11.74
C ILE A 65 -8.75 -4.55 10.61
N ASP A 66 -7.94 -5.60 10.61
CA ASP A 66 -6.94 -5.83 9.56
C ASP A 66 -7.61 -6.15 8.21
N THR A 67 -7.40 -5.25 7.24
CA THR A 67 -7.87 -5.35 5.86
C THR A 67 -6.71 -5.38 4.85
N LEU A 68 -5.47 -5.43 5.36
CA LEU A 68 -4.25 -5.32 4.57
C LEU A 68 -4.11 -6.46 3.56
N ASP A 69 -4.55 -7.65 3.95
CA ASP A 69 -4.54 -8.85 3.13
C ASP A 69 -5.96 -9.39 2.93
N ARG A 70 -6.45 -9.27 1.70
CA ARG A 70 -7.77 -9.76 1.27
C ARG A 70 -7.65 -10.98 0.35
N ASP A 71 -6.49 -11.62 0.31
CA ASP A 71 -6.35 -12.94 -0.29
C ASP A 71 -6.94 -14.01 0.64
N ASN A 72 -7.96 -14.73 0.16
CA ASN A 72 -8.66 -15.75 0.96
C ASN A 72 -7.78 -16.95 1.35
N LEU A 73 -6.63 -17.13 0.68
CA LEU A 73 -5.64 -18.17 0.98
C LEU A 73 -4.65 -17.73 2.07
N SER A 74 -4.62 -16.43 2.39
CA SER A 74 -3.68 -15.88 3.36
C SER A 74 -4.07 -16.26 4.79
N GLY A 75 -3.07 -16.60 5.59
CA GLY A 75 -3.23 -16.81 7.04
C GLY A 75 -3.64 -15.54 7.79
N ASP A 76 -3.50 -14.37 7.18
CA ASP A 76 -3.88 -13.07 7.74
C ASP A 76 -5.25 -12.58 7.23
N TYR A 77 -5.94 -13.37 6.40
CA TYR A 77 -7.26 -13.03 5.89
C TYR A 77 -8.29 -12.94 7.02
N VAL A 78 -8.74 -11.72 7.32
CA VAL A 78 -9.79 -11.49 8.32
C VAL A 78 -11.17 -11.82 7.72
N ARG A 79 -11.88 -12.75 8.35
CA ARG A 79 -13.26 -13.10 7.97
C ARG A 79 -14.28 -12.23 8.70
N ASN A 80 -15.50 -12.18 8.16
CA ASN A 80 -16.65 -11.49 8.74
C ASN A 80 -16.45 -9.98 8.97
N VAL A 81 -15.68 -9.32 8.10
CA VAL A 81 -15.50 -7.86 8.13
C VAL A 81 -16.86 -7.12 8.10
N PRO A 82 -17.85 -7.48 7.25
CA PRO A 82 -19.15 -6.80 7.24
C PRO A 82 -19.84 -6.78 8.61
N SER A 83 -19.89 -7.94 9.28
CA SER A 83 -20.52 -8.08 10.59
C SER A 83 -19.78 -7.31 11.69
N ARG A 84 -18.46 -7.10 11.54
CA ARG A 84 -17.68 -6.27 12.46
C ARG A 84 -17.94 -4.78 12.23
N LEU A 85 -17.97 -4.33 10.97
CA LEU A 85 -18.26 -2.94 10.61
C LEU A 85 -19.64 -2.50 11.10
N GLN A 86 -20.67 -3.35 10.96
CA GLN A 86 -22.03 -3.07 11.44
C GLN A 86 -22.12 -2.78 12.95
N ARG A 87 -21.15 -3.27 13.73
CA ARG A 87 -21.12 -3.06 15.18
C ARG A 87 -20.34 -1.81 15.58
N LEU A 88 -19.61 -1.19 14.65
CA LEU A 88 -18.84 0.03 14.89
C LEU A 88 -19.76 1.25 14.78
N ARG A 89 -20.10 1.85 15.93
CA ARG A 89 -20.98 3.04 16.00
C ARG A 89 -20.46 4.21 15.16
N LEU A 90 -19.14 4.36 15.09
CA LEU A 90 -18.50 5.47 14.38
C LEU A 90 -18.30 5.21 12.87
N TRP A 91 -18.60 4.00 12.34
CA TRP A 91 -18.28 3.62 10.95
C TRP A 91 -18.85 4.58 9.90
N ASN A 92 -20.06 5.12 10.13
CA ASN A 92 -20.69 6.14 9.29
C ASN A 92 -20.60 5.85 7.78
N ASN A 93 -20.92 4.61 7.39
CA ASN A 93 -20.82 4.13 6.02
C ASN A 93 -19.44 4.36 5.37
N GLY A 94 -18.35 4.34 6.14
CA GLY A 94 -16.98 4.55 5.67
C GLY A 94 -16.58 6.02 5.52
N ARG A 95 -17.48 6.99 5.70
CA ARG A 95 -17.14 8.41 5.56
C ARG A 95 -16.00 8.81 6.50
N ASN A 96 -14.97 9.46 5.96
CA ASN A 96 -13.72 9.83 6.65
C ASN A 96 -12.89 8.64 7.18
N HIS A 97 -13.20 7.39 6.80
CA HIS A 97 -12.40 6.23 7.15
C HIS A 97 -11.34 5.95 6.09
N VAL A 98 -10.19 5.43 6.51
CA VAL A 98 -9.14 4.95 5.61
C VAL A 98 -9.00 3.44 5.80
N LEU A 99 -9.10 2.71 4.68
CA LEU A 99 -8.85 1.28 4.61
C LEU A 99 -7.53 1.02 3.89
N PHE A 100 -6.80 0.02 4.35
CA PHE A 100 -5.50 -0.34 3.80
C PHE A 100 -5.60 -1.70 3.11
N ASN A 101 -5.14 -1.81 1.87
CA ASN A 101 -5.06 -3.09 1.18
C ASN A 101 -3.77 -3.20 0.36
N LEU A 102 -2.91 -4.15 0.70
CA LEU A 102 -1.69 -4.44 -0.07
C LEU A 102 -1.85 -5.68 -0.94
N TYR A 103 -2.62 -6.66 -0.48
CA TYR A 103 -2.77 -7.94 -1.16
C TYR A 103 -4.24 -8.16 -1.52
N SER A 104 -4.53 -8.22 -2.82
CA SER A 104 -5.88 -8.39 -3.38
C SER A 104 -6.05 -9.78 -4.03
N GLY A 105 -5.42 -10.81 -3.46
CA GLY A 105 -5.48 -12.18 -4.00
C GLY A 105 -4.15 -12.70 -4.53
N THR A 106 -4.13 -14.00 -4.81
CA THR A 106 -3.01 -14.73 -5.40
C THR A 106 -3.47 -15.41 -6.68
N TRP A 107 -2.55 -15.53 -7.65
CA TRP A 107 -2.81 -16.24 -8.90
C TRP A 107 -3.45 -17.62 -8.67
N PRO A 108 -4.43 -18.04 -9.49
CA PRO A 108 -4.98 -17.31 -10.65
C PRO A 108 -6.07 -16.29 -10.29
N ASP A 109 -6.53 -16.27 -9.04
CA ASP A 109 -7.76 -15.61 -8.61
C ASP A 109 -7.47 -14.28 -7.90
N TYR A 110 -6.99 -13.29 -8.64
CA TYR A 110 -6.85 -11.92 -8.14
C TYR A 110 -8.23 -11.26 -8.01
N ALA A 111 -8.58 -10.84 -6.80
CA ALA A 111 -9.78 -10.07 -6.48
C ALA A 111 -9.46 -8.56 -6.52
N GLU A 112 -9.12 -8.04 -7.72
CA GLU A 112 -8.70 -6.65 -7.88
C GLU A 112 -9.83 -5.64 -7.61
N ASP A 113 -11.10 -6.00 -7.84
CA ASP A 113 -12.23 -5.08 -7.67
C ASP A 113 -13.07 -5.39 -6.42
N ASP A 114 -12.77 -6.47 -5.68
CA ASP A 114 -13.55 -6.91 -4.53
C ASP A 114 -12.67 -7.15 -3.30
N LEU A 115 -12.90 -6.38 -2.24
CA LEU A 115 -12.27 -6.61 -0.92
C LEU A 115 -13.03 -7.66 -0.10
N GLY A 116 -14.14 -8.20 -0.61
CA GLY A 116 -15.03 -9.15 0.07
C GLY A 116 -15.97 -8.47 1.07
N PHE A 117 -16.15 -7.15 0.97
CA PHE A 117 -17.12 -6.37 1.75
C PHE A 117 -17.32 -4.98 1.10
N ASP A 118 -18.46 -4.35 1.42
CA ASP A 118 -18.75 -2.97 0.99
C ASP A 118 -17.95 -1.96 1.81
N THR A 119 -17.11 -1.17 1.13
CA THR A 119 -16.30 -0.11 1.74
C THR A 119 -17.07 1.18 1.99
N GLY A 120 -18.26 1.32 1.39
CA GLY A 120 -19.02 2.55 1.38
C GLY A 120 -18.19 3.72 0.88
N GLU A 121 -18.14 4.78 1.67
CA GLU A 121 -17.44 6.04 1.42
C GLU A 121 -16.02 6.06 2.00
N ALA A 122 -15.44 4.92 2.37
CA ALA A 122 -14.08 4.88 2.89
C ALA A 122 -13.04 5.16 1.80
N ILE A 123 -12.01 5.93 2.16
CA ILE A 123 -10.81 6.14 1.34
C ILE A 123 -10.04 4.83 1.28
N LEU A 124 -9.73 4.37 0.07
CA LEU A 124 -8.97 3.15 -0.13
C LEU A 124 -7.50 3.47 -0.39
N ALA A 125 -6.65 3.20 0.60
CA ALA A 125 -5.20 3.20 0.46
C ALA A 125 -4.73 1.81 0.00
N LYS A 126 -4.61 1.63 -1.32
CA LYS A 126 -4.42 0.29 -1.91
C LYS A 126 -3.28 0.19 -2.91
N ALA A 127 -2.55 -0.93 -2.84
CA ALA A 127 -1.59 -1.35 -3.85
C ALA A 127 -2.31 -2.06 -5.00
N SER A 128 -1.75 -1.94 -6.21
CA SER A 128 -2.34 -2.54 -7.43
C SER A 128 -3.79 -2.08 -7.66
N MET A 129 -4.04 -0.79 -7.50
CA MET A 129 -5.36 -0.22 -7.73
C MET A 129 -5.73 -0.33 -9.21
N SER A 130 -6.91 -0.87 -9.51
CA SER A 130 -7.44 -0.88 -10.86
C SER A 130 -7.88 0.53 -11.27
N VAL A 131 -7.58 0.91 -12.51
CA VAL A 131 -8.03 2.18 -13.09
C VAL A 131 -9.55 2.27 -13.24
N SER A 132 -10.26 1.13 -13.26
CA SER A 132 -11.73 1.09 -13.33
C SER A 132 -12.40 1.46 -12.01
N THR A 133 -11.75 1.18 -10.88
CA THR A 133 -12.33 1.36 -9.53
C THR A 133 -11.67 2.47 -8.72
N PHE A 134 -10.49 2.93 -9.11
CA PHE A 134 -9.82 4.07 -8.50
C PHE A 134 -10.64 5.36 -8.60
N ARG A 135 -10.90 6.04 -7.48
CA ARG A 135 -11.52 7.38 -7.46
C ARG A 135 -10.42 8.46 -7.41
N PRO A 136 -10.14 9.16 -8.52
CA PRO A 136 -9.07 10.16 -8.56
C PRO A 136 -9.34 11.30 -7.58
N GLY A 137 -8.31 11.70 -6.82
CA GLY A 137 -8.42 12.74 -5.80
C GLY A 137 -9.15 12.30 -4.53
N PHE A 138 -9.50 11.02 -4.40
CA PHE A 138 -10.15 10.46 -3.22
C PHE A 138 -9.40 9.26 -2.68
N ASP A 139 -9.19 8.24 -3.51
CA ASP A 139 -8.41 7.06 -3.14
C ASP A 139 -6.90 7.30 -3.23
N ILE A 140 -6.12 6.45 -2.57
CA ILE A 140 -4.66 6.57 -2.52
C ILE A 140 -4.01 5.30 -3.05
N SER A 141 -3.25 5.45 -4.14
CA SER A 141 -2.37 4.38 -4.59
C SER A 141 -1.13 4.34 -3.71
N ILE A 142 -0.91 3.20 -3.05
CA ILE A 142 0.28 2.97 -2.22
C ILE A 142 1.16 1.88 -2.84
N PRO A 143 2.49 1.89 -2.60
CA PRO A 143 3.36 0.82 -3.06
C PRO A 143 3.04 -0.50 -2.36
N LEU A 144 3.32 -1.62 -3.04
CA LEU A 144 3.29 -2.93 -2.41
C LEU A 144 4.55 -3.12 -1.55
N PHE A 145 4.38 -3.22 -0.23
CA PHE A 145 5.49 -3.49 0.69
C PHE A 145 5.52 -4.95 1.11
N HIS A 146 6.73 -5.52 1.14
CA HIS A 146 6.95 -6.87 1.65
C HIS A 146 6.65 -6.93 3.16
N ARG A 147 6.18 -8.08 3.66
CA ARG A 147 5.83 -8.29 5.09
C ARG A 147 6.99 -7.97 6.06
N ASN A 148 8.22 -8.20 5.61
CA ASN A 148 9.45 -7.91 6.36
C ASN A 148 9.96 -6.48 6.18
N HIS A 149 9.18 -5.57 5.58
CA HIS A 149 9.58 -4.18 5.47
C HIS A 149 9.76 -3.58 6.87
N PRO A 150 10.90 -2.90 7.15
CA PRO A 150 11.13 -2.28 8.44
C PRO A 150 10.11 -1.15 8.67
N GLU A 151 9.69 -0.99 9.91
CA GLU A 151 8.78 0.08 10.31
C GLU A 151 9.41 1.45 10.11
N ARG A 152 10.69 1.58 10.44
CA ARG A 152 11.44 2.83 10.32
C ARG A 152 12.42 2.71 9.16
N GLY A 153 12.57 3.81 8.42
CA GLY A 153 13.62 3.92 7.43
C GLY A 153 15.00 3.76 8.08
N GLY A 154 15.98 3.33 7.28
CA GLY A 154 17.39 3.41 7.66
C GLY A 154 17.90 4.84 7.51
N GLU A 155 19.20 4.98 7.23
CA GLU A 155 19.81 6.29 6.96
C GLU A 155 18.98 7.13 5.97
N PRO A 156 18.82 8.44 6.22
CA PRO A 156 18.14 9.35 5.31
C PRO A 156 18.64 9.13 3.88
N GLY A 157 17.72 8.94 2.94
CA GLY A 157 18.08 8.79 1.54
C GLY A 157 18.87 10.03 1.08
N ALA A 158 19.79 9.86 0.13
CA ALA A 158 20.63 10.96 -0.38
C ALA A 158 19.87 12.04 -1.19
N VAL A 159 18.54 12.14 -1.04
CA VAL A 159 17.70 13.15 -1.69
C VAL A 159 17.66 14.38 -0.78
N ILE A 160 18.56 15.32 -1.01
CA ILE A 160 18.73 16.51 -0.16
C ILE A 160 17.77 17.64 -0.59
N THR A 161 17.25 17.61 -1.83
CA THR A 161 16.39 18.66 -2.39
C THR A 161 15.32 18.10 -3.33
N ASN A 162 14.13 18.69 -3.29
CA ASN A 162 12.99 18.36 -4.14
C ASN A 162 13.11 19.07 -5.50
N ASN A 163 13.97 18.58 -6.39
CA ASN A 163 14.15 19.16 -7.72
C ASN A 163 13.01 18.69 -8.64
N PHE A 164 11.95 19.50 -8.77
CA PHE A 164 10.90 19.31 -9.77
C PHE A 164 10.99 20.42 -10.84
N PRO A 165 10.91 20.09 -12.15
CA PRO A 165 10.85 18.74 -12.70
C PRO A 165 12.19 18.01 -12.51
N ALA A 166 12.12 16.78 -12.00
CA ALA A 166 13.32 15.98 -11.80
C ALA A 166 13.91 15.62 -13.17
N SER A 167 15.18 15.94 -13.40
CA SER A 167 15.96 15.32 -14.48
C SER A 167 16.07 13.82 -14.18
N LYS A 168 15.07 13.05 -14.60
CA LYS A 168 15.01 11.61 -14.35
C LYS A 168 16.02 10.92 -15.26
N LYS A 169 17.12 10.42 -14.69
CA LYS A 169 18.08 9.55 -15.39
C LYS A 169 17.41 8.27 -15.91
N TYR A 170 16.38 7.79 -15.22
CA TYR A 170 15.63 6.59 -15.54
C TYR A 170 14.19 6.94 -15.95
N LEU A 171 13.81 6.53 -17.15
CA LEU A 171 12.47 6.62 -17.71
C LEU A 171 11.55 5.55 -17.09
N LEU A 172 12.06 4.33 -16.91
CA LEU A 172 11.29 3.19 -16.41
C LEU A 172 12.17 2.29 -15.55
N ALA A 173 11.63 1.85 -14.42
CA ALA A 173 12.24 0.85 -13.56
C ALA A 173 11.21 -0.22 -13.21
N PHE A 174 11.61 -1.49 -13.19
CA PHE A 174 10.76 -2.61 -12.77
C PHE A 174 11.61 -3.66 -12.07
N LYS A 175 11.07 -4.21 -10.99
CA LYS A 175 11.63 -5.38 -10.31
C LYS A 175 10.48 -6.36 -10.03
N GLY A 176 10.54 -7.55 -10.62
CA GLY A 176 9.42 -8.49 -10.52
C GLY A 176 9.79 -9.95 -10.73
N LYS A 177 8.79 -10.84 -10.65
CA LYS A 177 8.97 -12.25 -10.98
C LYS A 177 8.75 -12.47 -12.47
N ARG A 178 9.55 -13.31 -13.12
CA ARG A 178 9.30 -13.84 -14.46
C ARG A 178 8.79 -15.27 -14.32
N TYR A 179 7.68 -15.58 -14.97
CA TYR A 179 7.14 -16.93 -14.93
C TYR A 179 7.77 -17.71 -16.08
N VAL A 180 8.52 -18.77 -15.75
CA VAL A 180 9.16 -19.65 -16.75
C VAL A 180 8.14 -20.53 -17.48
N HIS A 181 6.95 -20.71 -16.92
CA HIS A 181 5.84 -21.46 -17.51
C HIS A 181 4.50 -20.86 -17.04
N GLY A 182 3.39 -21.27 -17.68
CA GLY A 182 2.04 -20.85 -17.30
C GLY A 182 1.60 -19.50 -17.87
N ILE A 183 0.41 -19.04 -17.48
CA ILE A 183 -0.22 -17.82 -18.01
C ILE A 183 0.60 -16.59 -17.61
N GLY A 184 0.90 -15.73 -18.58
CA GLY A 184 1.72 -14.52 -18.38
C GLY A 184 3.23 -14.76 -18.45
N SER A 185 3.68 -16.00 -18.72
CA SER A 185 5.08 -16.31 -18.99
C SER A 185 5.61 -15.54 -20.21
N GLU A 186 4.92 -15.59 -21.35
CA GLU A 186 5.31 -14.88 -22.57
C GLU A 186 5.41 -13.36 -22.36
N THR A 187 4.38 -12.74 -21.76
CA THR A 187 4.36 -11.30 -21.49
C THR A 187 5.52 -10.89 -20.58
N ARG A 188 5.76 -11.63 -19.49
CA ARG A 188 6.85 -11.31 -18.55
C ARG A 188 8.22 -11.64 -19.13
N ASN A 189 8.31 -12.62 -20.03
CA ASN A 189 9.53 -12.91 -20.77
C ASN A 189 9.89 -11.79 -21.75
N SER A 190 8.88 -11.11 -22.29
CA SER A 190 9.05 -10.00 -23.23
C SER A 190 9.61 -8.73 -22.57
N LEU A 191 9.40 -8.55 -21.25
CA LEU A 191 9.89 -7.38 -20.50
C LEU A 191 11.42 -7.24 -20.57
N TYR A 192 12.16 -8.33 -20.68
CA TYR A 192 13.61 -8.31 -20.83
C TYR A 192 14.05 -7.50 -22.08
N HIS A 193 13.31 -7.56 -23.18
CA HIS A 193 13.68 -6.85 -24.41
C HIS A 193 13.56 -5.32 -24.30
N LEU A 194 12.84 -4.83 -23.30
CA LEU A 194 12.73 -3.41 -23.02
C LEU A 194 13.88 -2.91 -22.13
N HIS A 195 14.62 -3.82 -21.50
CA HIS A 195 15.76 -3.47 -20.65
C HIS A 195 16.94 -2.96 -21.50
N ASN A 196 17.48 -1.79 -21.17
CA ASN A 196 18.57 -1.18 -21.91
C ASN A 196 19.75 -0.72 -21.04
N GLU A 197 19.74 -1.06 -19.75
CA GLU A 197 20.76 -0.69 -18.75
C GLU A 197 21.07 0.81 -18.57
N ARG A 198 20.37 1.70 -19.29
CA ARG A 198 20.63 3.14 -19.30
C ARG A 198 19.54 3.89 -18.55
N ASP A 199 18.35 3.94 -19.13
CA ASP A 199 17.19 4.67 -18.64
C ASP A 199 15.94 3.77 -18.47
N ILE A 200 15.97 2.55 -19.01
CA ILE A 200 14.95 1.52 -18.78
C ILE A 200 15.59 0.31 -18.10
N VAL A 201 15.33 0.17 -16.79
CA VAL A 201 15.91 -0.90 -15.95
C VAL A 201 14.82 -1.89 -15.53
N LEU A 202 14.80 -3.07 -16.13
CA LEU A 202 13.78 -4.09 -15.86
C LEU A 202 14.48 -5.37 -15.42
N VAL A 203 14.44 -5.67 -14.13
CA VAL A 203 15.11 -6.84 -13.56
C VAL A 203 14.07 -7.85 -13.07
N THR A 204 14.27 -9.12 -13.42
CA THR A 204 13.30 -10.17 -13.07
C THR A 204 13.96 -11.37 -12.42
N THR A 205 13.25 -12.04 -11.51
CA THR A 205 13.66 -13.35 -10.98
C THR A 205 12.73 -14.45 -11.50
N CYS A 206 13.30 -15.55 -11.96
CA CYS A 206 12.55 -16.76 -12.34
C CYS A 206 12.09 -17.60 -11.13
N LYS A 207 12.47 -17.22 -9.89
CA LYS A 207 12.10 -17.93 -8.65
C LYS A 207 10.59 -17.76 -8.35
N HIS A 208 9.76 -18.54 -9.04
CA HIS A 208 8.30 -18.48 -8.93
C HIS A 208 7.63 -19.86 -8.86
N GLY A 209 6.83 -20.09 -7.83
CA GLY A 209 6.20 -21.40 -7.58
C GLY A 209 7.17 -22.41 -7.00
N LYS A 210 6.75 -23.69 -6.92
CA LYS A 210 7.60 -24.78 -6.39
C LYS A 210 8.48 -25.42 -7.48
N SER A 211 7.98 -25.44 -8.71
CA SER A 211 8.59 -26.14 -9.85
C SER A 211 9.55 -25.28 -10.68
N TRP A 212 9.88 -24.05 -10.24
CA TRP A 212 10.76 -23.17 -11.03
C TRP A 212 12.15 -23.76 -11.26
N LYS A 213 12.66 -24.57 -10.33
CA LYS A 213 13.96 -25.24 -10.48
C LYS A 213 13.95 -26.27 -11.59
N ASP A 214 12.86 -27.03 -11.67
CA ASP A 214 12.68 -28.10 -12.64
C ASP A 214 12.37 -27.54 -14.04
N LEU A 215 11.75 -26.36 -14.09
CA LEU A 215 11.33 -25.68 -15.31
C LEU A 215 12.21 -24.47 -15.65
N LYS A 216 13.42 -24.40 -15.08
CA LYS A 216 14.32 -23.27 -15.36
C LYS A 216 14.80 -23.33 -16.80
N ASP A 217 14.77 -22.19 -17.48
CA ASP A 217 15.42 -22.02 -18.78
C ASP A 217 16.88 -21.54 -18.61
N GLU A 218 17.59 -21.44 -19.72
CA GLU A 218 19.01 -21.06 -19.74
C GLU A 218 19.25 -19.64 -19.19
N ARG A 219 18.27 -18.73 -19.28
CA ARG A 219 18.40 -17.33 -18.81
C ARG A 219 18.15 -17.17 -17.31
N CYS A 220 17.53 -18.14 -16.66
CA CYS A 220 17.10 -18.03 -15.26
C CYS A 220 18.25 -17.75 -14.27
N ASP A 221 19.46 -18.25 -14.54
CA ASP A 221 20.62 -18.00 -13.67
C ASP A 221 21.13 -16.55 -13.81
N ASP A 222 21.14 -16.01 -15.03
CA ASP A 222 21.50 -14.61 -15.30
C ASP A 222 20.45 -13.65 -14.73
N ASP A 223 19.16 -13.92 -14.99
CA ASP A 223 18.02 -13.18 -14.43
C ASP A 223 18.15 -13.04 -12.90
N ASN A 224 18.44 -14.15 -12.20
CA ASN A 224 18.58 -14.15 -10.74
C ASN A 224 19.82 -13.37 -10.27
N THR A 225 20.95 -13.52 -10.96
CA THR A 225 22.19 -12.81 -10.62
C THR A 225 22.00 -11.31 -10.74
N GLU A 226 21.36 -10.86 -11.82
CA GLU A 226 21.07 -9.46 -12.05
C GLU A 226 20.01 -8.92 -11.08
N PHE A 227 18.97 -9.70 -10.80
CA PHE A 227 17.92 -9.37 -9.82
C PHE A 227 18.47 -9.15 -8.40
N ASP A 228 19.44 -9.97 -8.00
CA ASP A 228 20.11 -9.87 -6.70
C ASP A 228 21.09 -8.68 -6.69
N ARG A 229 21.91 -8.52 -7.75
CA ARG A 229 22.89 -7.42 -7.89
C ARG A 229 22.25 -6.05 -7.92
N LEU A 230 21.23 -5.85 -8.77
CA LEU A 230 20.53 -4.58 -8.93
C LEU A 230 19.39 -4.42 -7.90
N GLY A 231 19.27 -5.37 -6.97
CA GLY A 231 18.13 -5.50 -6.08
C GLY A 231 17.91 -4.30 -5.17
N HIS A 232 18.97 -3.71 -4.64
CA HIS A 232 18.91 -2.48 -3.85
C HIS A 232 18.71 -1.25 -4.75
N PHE A 233 19.44 -1.17 -5.85
CA PHE A 233 19.44 -0.02 -6.76
C PHE A 233 18.06 0.26 -7.37
N VAL A 234 17.42 -0.76 -7.94
CA VAL A 234 16.10 -0.62 -8.60
C VAL A 234 15.00 -0.31 -7.58
N PHE A 235 15.10 -0.83 -6.36
CA PHE A 235 14.20 -0.46 -5.27
C PHE A 235 14.29 1.05 -4.97
N TRP A 236 15.50 1.62 -4.86
CA TRP A 236 15.68 3.05 -4.65
C TRP A 236 15.19 3.90 -5.83
N VAL A 237 15.37 3.45 -7.07
CA VAL A 237 14.86 4.15 -8.27
C VAL A 237 13.33 4.12 -8.32
N LEU A 238 12.71 2.96 -8.09
CA LEU A 238 11.26 2.82 -7.98
C LEU A 238 10.69 3.68 -6.85
N LEU A 239 11.33 3.65 -5.69
CA LEU A 239 10.97 4.46 -4.53
C LEU A 239 11.06 5.96 -4.87
N ARG A 240 12.14 6.43 -5.51
CA ARG A 240 12.26 7.80 -6.01
C ARG A 240 11.20 8.15 -7.05
N LEU A 241 10.89 7.27 -8.01
CA LEU A 241 9.88 7.54 -9.04
C LEU A 241 8.49 7.73 -8.43
N ILE A 242 8.14 6.89 -7.45
CA ILE A 242 6.90 7.01 -6.68
C ILE A 242 6.90 8.31 -5.88
N LEU A 243 7.99 8.63 -5.18
CA LEU A 243 8.05 9.78 -4.27
C LEU A 243 8.24 11.13 -4.97
N VAL A 244 8.75 11.16 -6.20
CA VAL A 244 8.80 12.37 -7.03
C VAL A 244 7.44 12.66 -7.67
N GLN A 245 6.60 11.65 -7.89
CA GLN A 245 5.22 11.84 -8.33
C GLN A 245 4.34 12.43 -7.21
N PHE A 246 4.72 12.20 -5.95
CA PHE A 246 3.99 12.61 -4.76
C PHE A 246 4.90 13.43 -3.85
N ASN A 247 4.83 14.75 -4.02
CA ASN A 247 5.51 15.87 -3.34
C ASN A 247 5.89 15.67 -1.85
N ILE A 248 6.75 14.70 -1.51
CA ILE A 248 7.00 14.31 -0.11
C ILE A 248 8.51 14.14 0.15
N LEU A 249 8.96 14.87 1.17
CA LEU A 249 10.29 14.88 1.75
C LEU A 249 10.69 13.48 2.24
N LEU A 250 11.82 12.96 1.76
CA LEU A 250 12.31 11.63 2.12
C LEU A 250 13.36 11.68 3.23
N GLY A 251 12.87 11.63 4.45
CA GLY A 251 13.57 11.16 5.64
C GLY A 251 12.62 10.49 6.65
N GLU A 252 11.36 10.26 6.26
CA GLU A 252 10.31 9.81 7.16
C GLU A 252 9.67 8.50 6.70
N ASN A 253 9.15 7.77 7.68
CA ASN A 253 8.41 6.53 7.54
C ASN A 253 7.31 6.61 6.46
N ILE A 254 7.20 5.60 5.59
CA ILE A 254 6.20 5.53 4.51
C ILE A 254 4.76 5.76 5.00
N PHE A 255 4.42 5.35 6.22
CA PHE A 255 3.09 5.62 6.78
C PHE A 255 2.92 7.08 7.20
N LYS A 256 4.00 7.78 7.59
CA LYS A 256 3.97 9.24 7.73
C LYS A 256 3.82 9.92 6.38
N ILE A 257 4.42 9.38 5.31
CA ILE A 257 4.24 9.87 3.93
C ILE A 257 2.76 9.75 3.53
N LEU A 258 2.11 8.62 3.84
CA LEU A 258 0.67 8.48 3.62
C LEU A 258 -0.16 9.47 4.43
N LEU A 259 0.18 9.71 5.70
CA LEU A 259 -0.51 10.70 6.54
C LEU A 259 -0.31 12.13 6.00
N VAL A 260 0.87 12.44 5.49
CA VAL A 260 1.15 13.71 4.80
C VAL A 260 0.35 13.81 3.50
N GLN A 261 0.23 12.72 2.73
CA GLN A 261 -0.60 12.69 1.53
C GLN A 261 -2.08 12.86 1.84
N LEU A 262 -2.60 12.21 2.89
CA LEU A 262 -3.97 12.39 3.38
C LEU A 262 -4.22 13.84 3.81
N SER A 263 -3.27 14.45 4.52
CA SER A 263 -3.32 15.86 4.91
C SER A 263 -3.30 16.78 3.68
N LEU A 264 -2.37 16.58 2.74
CA LEU A 264 -2.26 17.39 1.51
C LEU A 264 -3.49 17.26 0.61
N THR A 265 -4.06 16.07 0.43
CA THR A 265 -5.29 15.87 -0.34
C THR A 265 -6.46 16.61 0.32
N ALA A 266 -6.56 16.59 1.66
CA ALA A 266 -7.56 17.37 2.38
C ALA A 266 -7.37 18.89 2.23
N TYR A 267 -6.12 19.37 2.11
CA TYR A 267 -5.81 20.79 1.90
C TYR A 267 -6.00 21.28 0.46
N LEU A 268 -5.70 20.46 -0.55
CA LEU A 268 -5.76 20.84 -1.97
C LEU A 268 -7.18 20.86 -2.57
N GLN A 269 -8.19 20.44 -1.80
CA GLN A 269 -9.60 20.49 -2.19
C GLN A 269 -10.34 21.72 -1.63
N TYR A 270 -9.60 22.68 -1.07
CA TYR A 270 -10.07 24.02 -0.67
C TYR A 270 -9.68 25.08 -1.70
#